data_AF-A0A2N7K0N2-F1
#
_entry.id   AF-A0A2N7K0N2-F1
#
_cell.length_a   1.000
_cell.length_b   1.000
_cell.length_c   1.000
_cell.angle_alpha   90.00
_cell.angle_beta   90.00
_cell.angle_gamma   90.00
#
_symmetry.space_group_name_H-M   'P 1'
#
loop_
_entity.id
_entity.type
_entity.pdbx_description
1 polymer ?
#
loop_
_entity_poly.entity_id
_entity_poly.type
_entity_poly.pdbx_seq_one_letter_code
_entity_poly.pdbx_strand_id
1 'polypeptide(L)'
;MPEYGALIRWQKAADEAFSDNQYSRGHTWEFDGGITVPASSSPHVVPLPFSVEANVDPEEAFIAALSSCHMLTFLGIAAKQKYVIESYVDDAIGVLEEDESGRSSVTKVTLRPDIVFLGTKQPTAKQLEKLHHLAHKNCFIANSVKTEIKVEMRD
;
A
#
# COMPACT_ATOMS: atom_id res chain seq x y z
N MET A 1 -7.59 -12.13 20.37
CA MET A 1 -6.90 -11.19 19.46
C MET A 1 -7.75 -11.08 18.21
N PRO A 2 -7.89 -9.91 17.58
CA PRO A 2 -8.58 -9.84 16.29
C PRO A 2 -7.77 -10.61 15.23
N GLU A 3 -8.46 -11.35 14.38
CA GLU A 3 -7.90 -12.06 13.23
C GLU A 3 -8.45 -11.42 11.95
N TYR A 4 -7.61 -11.30 10.93
CA TYR A 4 -7.96 -10.71 9.64
C TYR A 4 -7.65 -11.73 8.55
N GLY A 5 -8.58 -11.97 7.64
CA GLY A 5 -8.46 -12.96 6.58
C GLY A 5 -8.77 -12.39 5.21
N ALA A 6 -8.17 -13.00 4.18
CA ALA A 6 -8.49 -12.78 2.77
C ALA A 6 -8.54 -14.15 2.09
N LEU A 7 -9.53 -14.36 1.23
CA LEU A 7 -9.63 -15.56 0.41
C LEU A 7 -9.16 -15.26 -1.01
N ILE A 8 -8.15 -15.98 -1.46
CA ILE A 8 -7.52 -15.80 -2.77
C ILE A 8 -7.98 -16.93 -3.70
N ARG A 9 -8.55 -16.59 -4.85
CA ARG A 9 -9.02 -17.57 -5.84
C ARG A 9 -8.44 -17.32 -7.21
N TRP A 10 -7.61 -18.25 -7.66
CA TRP A 10 -7.21 -18.39 -9.05
C TRP A 10 -7.85 -19.65 -9.64
N GLN A 11 -8.26 -19.58 -10.90
CA GLN A 11 -8.81 -20.72 -11.63
C GLN A 11 -8.33 -20.70 -13.08
N LYS A 12 -7.72 -21.80 -13.51
CA LYS A 12 -7.30 -22.01 -14.91
C LYS A 12 -8.49 -21.90 -15.85
N ALA A 13 -8.35 -21.18 -16.96
CA ALA A 13 -9.35 -21.21 -18.02
C ALA A 13 -9.39 -22.59 -18.70
N ALA A 14 -10.50 -22.94 -19.34
CA ALA A 14 -10.69 -24.27 -19.91
C ALA A 14 -9.66 -24.60 -21.02
N ASP A 15 -9.29 -23.59 -21.80
CA ASP A 15 -8.41 -23.63 -22.96
C ASP A 15 -6.91 -23.40 -22.64
N GLU A 16 -6.56 -23.03 -21.42
CA GLU A 16 -5.16 -22.83 -21.02
C GLU A 16 -4.43 -24.17 -20.80
N ALA A 17 -3.22 -24.30 -21.35
CA ALA A 17 -2.36 -25.47 -21.12
C ALA A 17 -1.76 -25.48 -19.70
N PHE A 18 -1.58 -24.31 -19.07
CA PHE A 18 -0.90 -24.06 -17.78
C PHE A 18 0.58 -24.42 -17.75
N SER A 19 0.95 -25.64 -18.17
CA SER A 19 2.33 -26.15 -18.10
C SER A 19 3.31 -25.43 -19.02
N ASP A 20 2.83 -24.61 -19.96
CA ASP A 20 3.63 -23.77 -20.84
C ASP A 20 3.94 -22.38 -20.24
N ASN A 21 3.48 -22.13 -19.00
CA ASN A 21 3.66 -20.87 -18.27
C ASN A 21 2.96 -19.65 -18.90
N GLN A 22 2.02 -19.87 -19.83
CA GLN A 22 1.29 -18.81 -20.56
C GLN A 22 -0.14 -18.60 -20.05
N TYR A 23 -0.48 -19.12 -18.87
CA TYR A 23 -1.78 -18.92 -18.23
C TYR A 23 -1.97 -17.47 -17.74
N SER A 24 -3.21 -17.02 -17.62
CA SER A 24 -3.55 -15.74 -17.04
C SER A 24 -3.26 -15.70 -15.54
N ARG A 25 -2.65 -14.62 -15.07
CA ARG A 25 -2.44 -14.36 -13.64
C ARG A 25 -3.64 -13.67 -12.99
N GLY A 26 -4.71 -13.42 -13.76
CA GLY A 26 -5.96 -12.88 -13.25
C GLY A 26 -6.58 -13.78 -12.18
N HIS A 27 -6.93 -13.20 -11.04
CA HIS A 27 -7.52 -13.90 -9.90
C HIS A 27 -8.34 -12.92 -9.05
N THR A 28 -8.94 -13.39 -7.95
CA THR A 28 -9.74 -12.53 -7.05
C THR A 28 -9.28 -12.61 -5.60
N TRP A 29 -9.41 -11.49 -4.89
CA TRP A 29 -9.29 -11.39 -3.44
C TRP A 29 -10.66 -11.10 -2.84
N GLU A 30 -11.14 -11.96 -1.95
CA GLU A 30 -12.42 -11.82 -1.25
C GLU A 30 -12.16 -11.49 0.23
N PHE A 31 -12.84 -10.46 0.73
CA PHE A 31 -12.73 -10.00 2.11
C PHE A 31 -14.03 -10.25 2.89
N ASP A 32 -13.92 -10.32 4.22
CA ASP A 32 -15.00 -10.64 5.16
C ASP A 32 -16.24 -9.73 5.06
N GLY A 33 -16.06 -8.47 4.66
CA GLY A 33 -17.13 -7.52 4.38
C GLY A 33 -17.88 -7.74 3.06
N GLY A 34 -17.53 -8.76 2.27
CA GLY A 34 -18.18 -9.12 1.00
C GLY A 34 -17.62 -8.42 -0.24
N ILE A 35 -16.58 -7.59 -0.10
CA ILE A 35 -15.88 -7.00 -1.25
C ILE A 35 -15.02 -8.04 -1.94
N THR A 36 -15.09 -8.05 -3.27
CA THR A 36 -14.20 -8.82 -4.15
C THR A 36 -13.38 -7.86 -4.99
N VAL A 37 -12.05 -8.02 -4.96
CA VAL A 37 -11.10 -7.19 -5.72
C VAL A 37 -10.50 -8.05 -6.85
N PRO A 38 -10.60 -7.63 -8.12
CA PRO A 38 -9.84 -8.22 -9.21
C PRO A 38 -8.34 -7.99 -9.00
N ALA A 39 -7.56 -9.06 -9.06
CA ALA A 39 -6.12 -9.05 -8.83
C ALA A 39 -5.35 -9.72 -9.98
N SER A 40 -4.06 -9.43 -10.07
CA SER A 40 -3.12 -9.99 -11.06
C SER A 40 -1.69 -10.00 -10.49
N SER A 41 -0.73 -10.58 -11.20
CA SER A 41 0.68 -10.20 -11.07
C SER A 41 0.93 -8.81 -11.65
N SER A 42 1.99 -8.15 -11.19
CA SER A 42 2.48 -6.90 -11.77
C SER A 42 3.00 -7.12 -13.21
N PRO A 43 2.68 -6.23 -14.16
CA PRO A 43 3.27 -6.23 -15.50
C PRO A 43 4.80 -6.08 -15.51
N HIS A 44 5.38 -5.54 -14.42
CA HIS A 44 6.84 -5.43 -14.25
C HIS A 44 7.53 -6.77 -13.97
N VAL A 45 6.79 -7.75 -13.44
CA VAL A 45 7.30 -9.07 -13.07
C VAL A 45 6.88 -10.13 -14.10
N VAL A 46 5.63 -10.09 -14.54
CA VAL A 46 5.08 -10.99 -15.56
C VAL A 46 4.53 -10.13 -16.71
N PRO A 47 5.00 -10.31 -17.95
CA PRO A 47 4.62 -9.43 -19.05
C PRO A 47 3.15 -9.63 -19.48
N LEU A 48 2.61 -8.60 -20.13
CA LEU A 48 1.36 -8.70 -20.86
C LEU A 48 1.51 -9.68 -22.05
N PRO A 49 0.46 -10.45 -22.41
CA PRO A 49 -0.90 -10.39 -21.90
C PRO A 49 -1.18 -11.31 -20.71
N PHE A 50 -0.15 -11.90 -20.07
CA PHE A 50 -0.36 -12.86 -18.99
C PHE A 50 -0.76 -12.20 -17.67
N SER A 51 -0.28 -10.97 -17.43
CA SER A 51 -0.81 -10.06 -16.41
C SER A 51 -2.04 -9.30 -16.92
N VAL A 52 -2.89 -8.84 -16.01
CA VAL A 52 -4.04 -7.97 -16.29
C VAL A 52 -3.76 -6.59 -15.68
N GLU A 53 -3.33 -5.63 -16.52
CA GLU A 53 -2.89 -4.29 -16.11
C GLU A 53 -3.92 -3.51 -15.29
N ALA A 54 -5.23 -3.73 -15.53
CA ALA A 54 -6.30 -3.04 -14.81
C ALA A 54 -6.58 -3.60 -13.40
N ASN A 55 -5.99 -4.74 -13.04
CA ASN A 55 -6.21 -5.40 -11.77
C ASN A 55 -5.12 -5.03 -10.77
N VAL A 56 -5.45 -5.01 -9.48
CA VAL A 56 -4.48 -4.77 -8.41
C VAL A 56 -3.41 -5.85 -8.40
N ASP A 57 -2.14 -5.46 -8.30
CA ASP A 57 -1.04 -6.38 -8.03
C ASP A 57 -0.59 -6.38 -6.54
N PRO A 58 0.12 -7.43 -6.08
CA PRO A 58 0.56 -7.52 -4.69
C PRO A 58 1.50 -6.40 -4.25
N GLU A 59 2.37 -5.91 -5.15
CA GLU A 59 3.31 -4.85 -4.85
C GLU A 59 2.58 -3.51 -4.62
N GLU A 60 1.64 -3.16 -5.50
CA GLU A 60 0.76 -2.00 -5.36
C GLU A 60 -0.10 -2.09 -4.10
N ALA A 61 -0.72 -3.25 -3.84
CA ALA A 61 -1.52 -3.45 -2.64
C ALA A 61 -0.71 -3.33 -1.35
N PHE A 62 0.54 -3.79 -1.34
CA PHE A 62 1.45 -3.65 -0.22
C PHE A 62 1.76 -2.17 0.07
N ILE A 63 2.08 -1.39 -0.97
CA ILE A 63 2.33 0.06 -0.85
C ILE A 63 1.07 0.78 -0.36
N ALA A 64 -0.10 0.44 -0.91
CA ALA A 64 -1.38 1.01 -0.52
C ALA A 64 -1.72 0.71 0.95
N ALA A 65 -1.50 -0.52 1.42
CA ALA A 65 -1.73 -0.89 2.81
C ALA A 65 -0.81 -0.13 3.79
N LEU A 66 0.47 0.04 3.44
CA LEU A 66 1.42 0.84 4.21
C LEU A 66 1.00 2.31 4.31
N SER A 67 0.71 2.92 3.16
CA SER A 67 0.26 4.32 3.07
C SER A 67 -1.04 4.53 3.87
N SER A 68 -2.05 3.69 3.65
CA SER A 68 -3.34 3.78 4.32
C SER A 68 -3.23 3.61 5.84
N CYS A 69 -2.41 2.66 6.32
CA CYS A 69 -2.22 2.46 7.76
C CYS A 69 -1.52 3.67 8.41
N HIS A 70 -0.53 4.25 7.73
CA HIS A 70 0.11 5.49 8.18
C HIS A 70 -0.90 6.65 8.24
N MET A 71 -1.65 6.88 7.15
CA MET A 71 -2.69 7.90 7.06
C MET A 71 -3.70 7.78 8.21
N LEU A 72 -4.28 6.61 8.42
CA LEU A 72 -5.28 6.40 9.48
C LEU A 72 -4.71 6.71 10.88
N THR A 73 -3.46 6.33 11.12
CA THR A 73 -2.76 6.64 12.37
C THR A 73 -2.53 8.15 12.51
N PHE A 74 -2.07 8.81 11.43
CA PHE A 74 -1.86 10.25 11.37
C PHE A 74 -3.15 11.03 11.66
N LEU A 75 -4.24 10.71 10.95
CA LEU A 75 -5.55 11.34 11.12
C LEU A 75 -6.04 11.20 12.57
N GLY A 76 -5.90 10.01 13.16
CA GLY A 76 -6.25 9.77 14.55
C GLY A 76 -5.45 10.62 15.55
N ILE A 77 -4.14 10.81 15.31
CA ILE A 77 -3.29 11.66 16.15
C ILE A 77 -3.66 13.14 15.97
N ALA A 78 -3.83 13.59 14.72
CA ALA A 78 -4.18 14.97 14.39
C ALA A 78 -5.52 15.38 15.02
N ALA A 79 -6.53 14.51 14.94
CA ALA A 79 -7.84 14.71 15.55
C ALA A 79 -7.76 14.82 17.09
N LYS A 80 -6.97 13.97 17.76
CA LYS A 80 -6.72 14.07 19.21
C LYS A 80 -6.09 15.42 19.60
N GLN A 81 -5.26 15.97 18.72
CA GLN A 81 -4.64 17.28 18.88
C GLN A 81 -5.52 18.44 18.39
N LYS A 82 -6.76 18.18 17.96
CA LYS A 82 -7.73 19.20 17.51
C LYS A 82 -7.32 19.95 16.23
N TYR A 83 -6.51 19.33 15.37
CA TYR A 83 -6.37 19.82 13.99
C TYR A 83 -7.59 19.38 13.17
N VAL A 84 -8.02 20.21 12.23
CA VAL A 84 -9.07 19.89 11.27
C VAL A 84 -8.40 19.68 9.92
N ILE A 85 -8.61 18.51 9.32
CA ILE A 85 -8.06 18.15 8.00
C ILE A 85 -9.24 18.04 7.04
N GLU A 86 -9.14 18.72 5.90
CA GLU A 86 -10.10 18.62 4.79
C GLU A 86 -9.78 17.42 3.91
N SER A 87 -8.52 17.30 3.51
CA SER A 87 -8.05 16.23 2.63
C SER A 87 -6.67 15.72 3.06
N TYR A 88 -6.46 14.45 2.77
CA TYR A 88 -5.17 13.79 2.85
C TYR A 88 -5.06 12.93 1.60
N VAL A 89 -4.08 13.23 0.76
CA VAL A 89 -3.80 12.47 -0.46
C VAL A 89 -2.35 12.03 -0.39
N ASP A 90 -2.08 10.74 -0.50
CA ASP A 90 -0.72 10.22 -0.51
C ASP A 90 -0.45 9.53 -1.85
N ASP A 91 0.54 10.05 -2.56
CA ASP A 91 1.06 9.46 -3.79
C ASP A 91 2.30 8.62 -3.44
N ALA A 92 2.06 7.49 -2.80
CA ALA A 92 3.12 6.61 -2.31
C ALA A 92 3.77 5.81 -3.44
N ILE A 93 5.09 5.61 -3.37
CA ILE A 93 5.84 4.76 -4.32
C ILE A 93 6.68 3.74 -3.55
N GLY A 94 6.64 2.49 -4.00
CA GLY A 94 7.56 1.43 -3.58
C GLY A 94 8.63 1.16 -4.63
N VAL A 95 9.77 0.65 -4.17
CA VAL A 95 10.88 0.21 -5.00
C VAL A 95 11.14 -1.27 -4.72
N LEU A 96 11.13 -2.08 -5.78
CA LEU A 96 11.53 -3.47 -5.75
C LEU A 96 13.01 -3.58 -6.12
N GLU A 97 13.81 -4.21 -5.27
CA GLU A 97 15.24 -4.45 -5.52
C GLU A 97 15.58 -5.92 -5.25
N GLU A 98 16.59 -6.40 -5.97
CA GLU A 98 17.16 -7.73 -5.80
C GLU A 98 18.44 -7.67 -4.94
N ASP A 99 18.53 -8.54 -3.93
CA ASP A 99 19.74 -8.67 -3.11
C ASP A 99 20.83 -9.52 -3.80
N GLU A 100 22.04 -9.55 -3.23
CA GLU A 100 23.17 -10.33 -3.77
C GLU A 100 22.89 -11.84 -3.87
N SER A 101 21.84 -12.34 -3.21
CA SER A 101 21.42 -13.74 -3.26
C SER A 101 20.33 -14.02 -4.31
N GLY A 102 19.95 -13.01 -5.10
CA GLY A 102 18.92 -13.12 -6.12
C GLY A 102 17.49 -13.01 -5.57
N ARG A 103 17.31 -12.58 -4.32
CA ARG A 103 15.97 -12.42 -3.73
C ARG A 103 15.48 -11.00 -3.93
N SER A 104 14.34 -10.87 -4.60
CA SER A 104 13.65 -9.60 -4.77
C SER A 104 12.71 -9.28 -3.60
N SER A 105 12.68 -8.02 -3.19
CA SER A 105 11.72 -7.53 -2.18
C SER A 105 11.45 -6.04 -2.36
N VAL A 106 10.33 -5.56 -1.81
CA VAL A 106 10.07 -4.11 -1.74
C VAL A 106 10.94 -3.53 -0.64
N THR A 107 12.09 -2.95 -1.01
CA THR A 107 13.12 -2.49 -0.07
C THR A 107 12.85 -1.10 0.45
N LYS A 108 12.19 -0.25 -0.34
CA LYS A 108 11.86 1.13 0.03
C LYS A 108 10.41 1.46 -0.32
N VAL A 109 9.74 2.21 0.57
CA VAL A 109 8.48 2.89 0.28
C VAL A 109 8.61 4.36 0.69
N THR A 110 8.34 5.28 -0.24
CA THR A 110 8.24 6.71 0.03
C THR A 110 6.78 7.11 0.06
N LEU A 111 6.30 7.56 1.22
CA LEU A 111 5.00 8.20 1.39
C LEU A 111 5.15 9.69 1.07
N ARG A 112 4.24 10.22 0.26
CA ARG A 112 4.21 11.63 -0.18
C ARG A 112 2.85 12.27 0.08
N PRO A 113 2.51 12.48 1.36
CA PRO A 113 1.23 13.04 1.74
C PRO A 113 1.16 14.54 1.42
N ASP A 114 0.09 14.93 0.74
CA ASP A 114 -0.42 16.28 0.61
C ASP A 114 -1.66 16.42 1.51
N ILE A 115 -1.62 17.39 2.43
CA ILE A 115 -2.60 17.50 3.51
C ILE A 115 -3.12 18.93 3.59
N VAL A 116 -4.42 19.09 3.37
CA VAL A 116 -5.10 20.37 3.51
C VAL A 116 -5.70 20.48 4.91
N PHE A 117 -5.23 21.46 5.68
CA PHE A 117 -5.71 21.76 7.03
C PHE A 117 -6.66 22.95 7.02
N LEU A 118 -7.74 22.87 7.79
CA LEU A 118 -8.75 23.93 7.91
C LEU A 118 -8.66 24.67 9.25
N GLY A 119 -9.22 25.89 9.25
CA GLY A 119 -9.38 26.72 10.43
C GLY A 119 -8.10 27.46 10.83
N THR A 120 -8.15 28.08 12.00
CA THR A 120 -7.06 28.95 12.50
C THR A 120 -5.90 28.18 13.13
N LYS A 121 -6.15 26.93 13.54
CA LYS A 121 -5.12 26.07 14.12
C LYS A 121 -4.42 25.27 13.03
N GLN A 122 -3.31 25.82 12.57
CA GLN A 122 -2.44 25.22 11.55
C GLN A 122 -1.17 24.65 12.20
N PRO A 123 -0.71 23.45 11.83
CA PRO A 123 0.57 22.95 12.32
C PRO A 123 1.72 23.72 11.68
N THR A 124 2.76 24.01 12.46
CA THR A 124 4.07 24.38 11.91
C THR A 124 4.74 23.17 11.25
N ALA A 125 5.72 23.38 10.37
CA ALA A 125 6.47 22.29 9.73
C ALA A 125 7.02 21.27 10.75
N LYS A 126 7.59 21.73 11.87
CA LYS A 126 8.10 20.86 12.93
C LYS A 126 7.00 20.07 13.65
N GLN A 127 5.81 20.64 13.81
CA GLN A 127 4.66 19.93 14.38
C GLN A 127 4.15 18.87 13.40
N LEU A 128 4.11 19.19 12.12
CA LEU A 128 3.70 18.27 11.07
C LEU A 128 4.66 17.07 10.97
N GLU A 129 5.97 17.33 10.95
CA GLU A 129 7.01 16.29 11.01
C GLU A 129 6.81 15.38 12.23
N LYS A 130 6.58 15.97 13.41
CA LYS A 130 6.32 15.21 14.64
C LYS A 130 5.05 14.36 14.54
N LEU A 131 3.98 14.86 13.90
CA LEU A 131 2.76 14.09 13.66
C LEU A 131 3.05 12.86 12.77
N HIS A 132 3.79 13.03 11.67
CA HIS A 132 4.17 11.93 10.79
C HIS A 132 5.10 10.91 11.48
N HIS A 133 6.06 11.37 12.28
CA HIS A 133 6.94 10.50 13.05
C HIS A 133 6.14 9.65 14.06
N LEU A 134 5.21 10.27 14.79
CA LEU A 134 4.33 9.55 15.71
C LEU A 134 3.42 8.56 14.98
N ALA A 135 2.90 8.93 13.81
CA ALA A 135 2.09 8.04 13.00
C ALA A 135 2.88 6.82 12.52
N HIS A 136 4.09 7.02 12.00
CA HIS A 136 4.97 5.94 11.56
C HIS A 136 5.26 4.95 12.70
N LYS A 137 5.63 5.45 13.89
CA LYS A 137 5.90 4.61 15.07
C LYS A 137 4.70 3.75 15.50
N ASN A 138 3.48 4.22 15.30
CA ASN A 138 2.25 3.53 15.72
C ASN A 138 1.52 2.83 14.56
N CYS A 139 2.09 2.83 13.35
CA CYS A 139 1.54 2.17 12.19
C CYS A 139 1.81 0.66 12.27
N PHE A 140 0.76 -0.16 12.33
CA PHE A 140 0.90 -1.61 12.46
C PHE A 140 1.63 -2.23 11.28
N ILE A 141 1.33 -1.79 10.06
CA ILE A 141 1.95 -2.33 8.85
C ILE A 141 3.41 -1.91 8.75
N ALA A 142 3.76 -0.67 9.08
CA ALA A 142 5.16 -0.23 9.13
C ALA A 142 5.98 -1.03 10.16
N ASN A 143 5.37 -1.39 11.29
CA ASN A 143 5.99 -2.23 12.32
C ASN A 143 6.09 -3.73 11.93
N SER A 144 5.54 -4.13 10.78
CA SER A 144 5.46 -5.52 10.34
C SER A 144 6.43 -5.85 9.18
N VAL A 145 7.20 -4.87 8.71
CA VAL A 145 8.01 -5.00 7.48
C VAL A 145 9.47 -4.64 7.71
N LYS A 146 10.34 -5.11 6.82
CA LYS A 146 11.77 -4.71 6.77
C LYS A 146 12.01 -3.51 5.84
N THR A 147 11.03 -3.20 5.01
CA THR A 147 11.04 -2.09 4.04
C THR A 147 11.38 -0.78 4.73
N GLU A 148 12.34 -0.04 4.19
CA GLU A 148 12.62 1.33 4.62
C GLU A 148 11.44 2.23 4.22
N ILE A 149 10.78 2.85 5.19
CA ILE A 149 9.64 3.74 4.93
C ILE A 149 10.06 5.17 5.23
N LYS A 150 9.96 6.04 4.23
CA LYS A 150 10.25 7.48 4.35
C LYS A 150 8.99 8.29 4.08
N VAL A 151 8.90 9.47 4.70
CA VAL A 151 7.88 10.47 4.41
C VAL A 151 8.56 11.67 3.78
N GLU A 152 8.15 12.00 2.56
CA GLU A 152 8.64 13.15 1.79
C GLU A 152 7.44 14.05 1.49
N MET A 153 7.33 15.19 2.18
CA MET A 153 6.22 16.13 1.91
C MET A 153 6.33 16.66 0.47
N ARG A 154 5.21 16.76 -0.24
CA ARG A 154 5.17 17.48 -1.52
C ARG A 154 5.27 18.98 -1.25
N ASP A 155 6.08 19.67 -2.05
CA ASP A 155 6.15 21.13 -2.10
C ASP A 155 4.93 21.73 -2.82
#